data_AF-A0A534U5K7-F1
#
_entry.id   AF-A0A534U5K7-F1
#
_cell.length_a   1.000
_cell.length_b   1.000
_cell.length_c   1.000
_cell.angle_alpha   90.00
_cell.angle_beta   90.00
_cell.angle_gamma   90.00
#
_symmetry.space_group_name_H-M   'P 1'
#
loop_
_entity.id
_entity.type
_entity.pdbx_description
1 polymer ?
#
loop_
_entity_poly.entity_id
_entity_poly.type
_entity_poly.pdbx_seq_one_letter_code
_entity_poly.pdbx_strand_id
1 'polypeptide(L)'
;MCSNPPKPDGTTCTDSNACTTADACAAGDCVGGAAPNCDDGNPCTDDSCDPVKGCVHVNNTASCDDGSACTTNDTCSGGTCVGGPAPNCNDGNVCTGDSCDPASGCVHT
;
A
#
# COMPACT_ATOMS: atom_id res chain seq x y z
N MET A 1 -4.50 20.49 24.08
CA MET A 1 -5.35 21.27 25.02
C MET A 1 -5.61 20.46 26.31
N CYS A 2 -4.71 20.57 27.29
CA CYS A 2 -4.72 19.78 28.55
C CYS A 2 -4.50 20.62 29.83
N SER A 3 -4.43 21.95 29.66
CA SER A 3 -4.09 22.90 30.72
C SER A 3 -5.17 23.97 30.91
N ASN A 4 -5.25 24.48 32.15
CA ASN A 4 -6.01 25.64 32.62
C ASN A 4 -7.56 25.56 32.56
N PRO A 5 -8.21 24.86 33.52
CA PRO A 5 -7.59 24.05 34.58
C PRO A 5 -6.97 22.76 34.02
N PRO A 6 -5.97 22.16 34.71
CA PRO A 6 -5.37 20.90 34.27
C PRO A 6 -6.44 19.81 34.14
N LYS A 7 -6.47 19.14 32.98
CA LYS A 7 -7.31 17.96 32.79
C LYS A 7 -6.64 16.74 33.42
N PRO A 8 -7.40 15.76 33.95
CA PRO A 8 -6.82 14.50 34.44
C PRO A 8 -6.02 13.77 33.36
N ASP A 9 -4.97 13.07 33.77
CA ASP A 9 -4.20 12.20 32.87
C ASP A 9 -5.11 11.14 32.24
N GLY A 10 -4.89 10.84 30.95
CA GLY A 10 -5.72 9.93 30.17
C GLY A 10 -6.97 10.58 29.56
N THR A 11 -7.26 11.85 29.86
CA THR A 11 -8.34 12.58 29.18
C THR A 11 -8.00 12.74 27.70
N THR A 12 -8.95 12.46 26.81
CA THR A 12 -8.74 12.64 25.36
C THR A 12 -8.41 14.09 25.01
N CYS A 13 -7.46 14.25 24.10
CA CYS A 13 -7.05 15.52 23.55
C CYS A 13 -6.66 15.37 22.07
N THR A 14 -6.10 16.41 21.49
CA THR A 14 -5.52 16.38 20.13
C THR A 14 -4.24 17.20 20.17
N ASP A 15 -3.13 16.61 19.73
CA ASP A 15 -1.82 17.28 19.65
C ASP A 15 -1.59 17.94 18.27
N SER A 16 -2.59 17.85 17.39
CA SER A 16 -2.60 18.34 16.01
C SER A 16 -1.63 17.62 15.07
N ASN A 17 -1.08 16.49 15.51
CA ASN A 17 -0.34 15.56 14.66
C ASN A 17 -1.29 14.46 14.18
N ALA A 18 -1.58 14.44 12.88
CA ALA A 18 -2.42 13.41 12.28
C ALA A 18 -1.78 11.99 12.34
N CYS A 19 -0.50 11.90 12.68
CA CYS A 19 0.26 10.66 12.83
C CYS A 19 0.30 10.12 14.24
N THR A 20 -0.56 10.62 15.11
CA THR A 20 -0.78 10.06 16.44
C THR A 20 -2.26 9.82 16.63
N THR A 21 -2.57 8.72 17.29
CA THR A 21 -3.94 8.30 17.58
C THR A 21 -4.11 8.17 19.08
N ALA A 22 -5.36 8.33 19.56
CA ALA A 22 -5.68 8.25 20.97
C ALA A 22 -4.84 9.20 21.85
N ASP A 23 -4.60 10.42 21.36
CA ASP A 23 -3.87 11.45 22.11
C ASP A 23 -4.55 11.69 23.46
N ALA A 24 -3.72 11.80 24.50
CA ALA A 24 -4.19 11.89 25.86
C ALA A 24 -3.42 12.96 26.63
N CYS A 25 -4.07 13.53 27.62
CA CYS A 25 -3.38 14.39 28.57
C CYS A 25 -2.42 13.58 29.42
N ALA A 26 -1.19 14.05 29.55
CA ALA A 26 -0.18 13.54 30.47
C ALA A 26 0.59 14.71 31.06
N ALA A 27 0.55 14.85 32.40
CA ALA A 27 1.24 15.92 33.13
C ALA A 27 0.90 17.35 32.67
N GLY A 28 -0.34 17.56 32.18
CA GLY A 28 -0.83 18.87 31.73
C GLY A 28 -0.59 19.17 30.25
N ASP A 29 0.16 18.33 29.54
CA ASP A 29 0.38 18.41 28.09
C ASP A 29 -0.48 17.39 27.35
N CYS A 30 -0.80 17.70 26.09
CA CYS A 30 -1.42 16.71 25.21
C CYS A 30 -0.31 15.94 24.51
N VAL A 31 -0.23 14.63 24.75
CA VAL A 31 0.77 13.77 24.14
C VAL A 31 0.10 12.87 23.11
N GLY A 32 0.71 12.78 21.93
CA GLY A 32 0.27 11.88 20.88
C GLY A 32 0.46 10.42 21.28
N GLY A 33 -0.52 9.58 20.94
CA GLY A 33 -0.43 8.14 21.18
C GLY A 33 0.31 7.40 20.06
N ALA A 34 -0.10 6.16 19.78
CA ALA A 34 0.55 5.34 18.76
C ALA A 34 0.32 5.88 17.35
N ALA A 35 1.29 5.68 16.46
CA ALA A 35 1.13 6.00 15.05
C ALA A 35 0.01 5.15 14.42
N PRO A 36 -0.82 5.72 13.53
CA PRO A 36 -1.79 4.94 12.79
C PRO A 36 -1.09 3.93 11.88
N ASN A 37 -1.75 2.80 11.61
CA ASN A 37 -1.33 1.96 10.51
C ASN A 37 -1.73 2.64 9.20
N CYS A 38 -0.75 3.05 8.40
CA CYS A 38 -0.96 3.66 7.09
C CYS A 38 -0.82 2.67 5.93
N ASP A 39 -0.66 1.38 6.21
CA ASP A 39 -0.65 0.36 5.17
C ASP A 39 -2.02 0.28 4.47
N ASP A 40 -2.09 0.62 3.18
CA ASP A 40 -3.30 0.51 2.37
C ASP A 40 -3.42 -0.84 1.63
N GLY A 41 -2.42 -1.70 1.77
CA GLY A 41 -2.33 -3.01 1.13
C GLY A 41 -2.00 -2.95 -0.36
N ASN A 42 -1.68 -1.78 -0.92
CA ASN A 42 -1.29 -1.65 -2.31
C ASN A 42 0.25 -1.73 -2.44
N PRO A 43 0.79 -2.78 -3.09
CA PRO A 43 2.25 -2.89 -3.28
C PRO A 43 2.83 -1.76 -4.16
N CYS A 44 1.97 -1.04 -4.88
CA CYS A 44 2.35 0.05 -5.77
C CYS A 44 2.30 1.43 -5.14
N THR A 45 2.21 1.50 -3.81
CA THR A 45 2.35 2.72 -3.02
C THR A 45 3.41 2.55 -1.94
N ASP A 46 4.11 3.65 -1.68
CA ASP A 46 4.95 3.79 -0.48
C ASP A 46 4.11 4.51 0.57
N ASP A 47 3.82 3.82 1.66
CA ASP A 47 2.99 4.32 2.74
C ASP A 47 3.82 5.09 3.76
N SER A 48 3.31 6.26 4.11
CA SER A 48 3.89 7.07 5.18
C SER A 48 2.82 7.89 5.88
N CYS A 49 3.19 8.48 7.00
CA CYS A 49 2.31 9.39 7.69
C CYS A 49 2.89 10.81 7.67
N ASP A 50 2.12 11.73 7.10
CA ASP A 50 2.38 13.17 7.11
C ASP A 50 1.69 13.78 8.35
N PRO A 51 2.41 14.49 9.24
CA PRO A 51 1.84 15.02 10.49
C PRO A 51 0.64 15.96 10.32
N VAL A 52 0.41 16.51 9.12
CA VAL A 52 -0.70 17.41 8.82
C VAL A 52 -1.80 16.69 8.03
N LYS A 53 -1.43 15.89 7.04
CA LYS A 53 -2.39 15.22 6.13
C LYS A 53 -2.87 13.87 6.64
N GLY A 54 -2.15 13.25 7.58
CA GLY A 54 -2.36 11.88 8.01
C GLY A 54 -1.67 10.89 7.08
N CYS A 55 -2.26 9.71 6.93
CA CYS A 55 -1.72 8.70 6.03
C CYS A 55 -1.69 9.21 4.58
N VAL A 56 -0.55 8.99 3.93
CA VAL A 56 -0.30 9.30 2.53
C VAL A 56 0.30 8.08 1.84
N HIS A 57 -0.17 7.84 0.61
CA HIS A 57 0.19 6.69 -0.20
C HIS A 57 0.75 7.22 -1.52
N VAL A 58 2.06 7.11 -1.71
CA VAL A 58 2.73 7.70 -2.88
C VAL A 58 3.00 6.61 -3.90
N ASN A 59 2.47 6.76 -5.12
CA ASN A 59 2.71 5.82 -6.21
C ASN A 59 4.21 5.57 -6.40
N ASN A 60 4.60 4.30 -6.43
CA ASN A 60 5.97 3.87 -6.67
C ASN A 60 6.11 3.17 -8.03
N THR A 61 7.33 2.72 -8.34
CA THR A 61 7.67 1.97 -9.56
C THR A 61 8.31 0.62 -9.23
N ALA A 62 7.96 0.03 -8.09
CA ALA A 62 8.49 -1.26 -7.66
C ALA A 62 8.00 -2.41 -8.56
N SER A 63 8.63 -3.58 -8.44
CA SER A 63 8.10 -4.82 -9.00
C SER A 63 6.83 -5.24 -8.26
N CYS A 64 5.87 -5.80 -8.98
CA CYS A 64 4.63 -6.32 -8.42
C CYS A 64 4.19 -7.57 -9.20
N ASP A 65 2.99 -8.08 -8.90
CA ASP A 65 2.35 -9.18 -9.62
C ASP A 65 0.92 -8.70 -9.98
N ASP A 66 0.60 -8.64 -11.27
CA ASP A 66 -0.72 -8.19 -11.74
C ASP A 66 -1.77 -9.32 -11.72
N GLY A 67 -1.37 -10.51 -11.27
CA GLY A 67 -2.19 -11.71 -11.15
C GLY A 67 -2.39 -12.47 -12.46
N SER A 68 -1.79 -12.03 -13.57
CA SER A 68 -1.84 -12.72 -14.85
C SER A 68 -0.59 -13.60 -15.04
N ALA A 69 -0.81 -14.87 -15.34
CA ALA A 69 0.27 -15.77 -15.76
C ALA A 69 0.83 -15.45 -17.17
N CYS A 70 0.18 -14.54 -17.89
CA CYS A 70 0.51 -14.12 -19.25
C CYS A 70 1.29 -12.82 -19.33
N THR A 71 1.82 -12.38 -18.21
CA THR A 71 2.59 -11.15 -18.04
C THR A 71 3.85 -11.51 -17.26
N THR A 72 4.95 -10.82 -17.53
CA THR A 72 6.23 -11.07 -16.88
C THR A 72 6.90 -9.77 -16.55
N ASN A 73 7.61 -9.71 -15.42
CA ASN A 73 8.30 -8.50 -14.95
C ASN A 73 7.32 -7.33 -14.75
N ASP A 74 6.21 -7.59 -14.05
CA ASP A 74 5.20 -6.58 -13.79
C ASP A 74 5.74 -5.48 -12.89
N THR A 75 5.29 -4.26 -13.15
CA THR A 75 5.78 -3.08 -12.46
C THR A 75 4.66 -2.14 -12.10
N CYS A 76 4.85 -1.45 -10.99
CA CYS A 76 3.94 -0.43 -10.55
C CYS A 76 4.00 0.79 -11.48
N SER A 77 2.83 1.24 -11.91
CA SER A 77 2.67 2.45 -12.71
C SER A 77 1.34 3.10 -12.38
N GLY A 78 1.39 4.36 -11.94
CA GLY A 78 0.18 5.12 -11.61
C GLY A 78 -0.62 4.58 -10.43
N GLY A 79 0.03 3.83 -9.51
CA GLY A 79 -0.62 3.24 -8.34
C GLY A 79 -1.32 1.91 -8.60
N THR A 80 -1.06 1.29 -9.76
CA THR A 80 -1.58 -0.03 -10.11
C THR A 80 -0.45 -0.91 -10.60
N CYS A 81 -0.54 -2.21 -10.32
CA CYS A 81 0.39 -3.17 -10.90
C CYS A 81 0.05 -3.38 -12.37
N VAL A 82 1.01 -3.12 -13.25
CA VAL A 82 0.84 -3.23 -14.70
C VAL A 82 1.69 -4.38 -15.22
N GLY A 83 1.01 -5.30 -15.91
CA GLY A 83 1.61 -6.44 -16.58
C GLY A 83 2.71 -6.05 -17.56
N GLY A 84 3.84 -6.74 -17.47
CA GLY A 84 4.91 -6.61 -18.45
C GLY A 84 4.67 -7.44 -19.71
N PRO A 85 5.71 -7.68 -20.53
CA PRO A 85 5.56 -8.43 -21.78
C PRO A 85 5.05 -9.86 -21.56
N ALA A 86 4.26 -10.34 -22.51
CA ALA A 86 3.78 -11.72 -22.49
C ALA A 86 4.93 -12.73 -22.63
N PRO A 87 4.85 -13.88 -21.95
CA PRO A 87 5.82 -14.94 -22.11
C PRO A 87 5.74 -15.52 -23.54
N ASN A 88 6.86 -16.06 -24.02
CA ASN A 88 6.84 -16.82 -25.26
C ASN A 88 6.24 -18.21 -25.01
N CYS A 89 5.02 -18.43 -25.49
CA CYS A 89 4.32 -19.71 -25.37
C CYS A 89 4.53 -20.66 -26.55
N ASN A 90 5.45 -20.37 -27.47
CA ASN A 90 5.71 -21.28 -28.59
C ASN A 90 6.46 -22.54 -28.13
N ASP A 91 5.85 -23.72 -28.26
CA ASP A 91 6.47 -25.01 -27.91
C ASP A 91 7.27 -25.67 -29.05
N GLY A 92 7.24 -25.08 -30.24
CA GLY A 92 7.93 -25.56 -31.44
C GLY A 92 7.20 -26.70 -32.16
N ASN A 93 6.01 -27.10 -31.72
CA ASN A 93 5.23 -28.14 -32.34
C ASN A 93 4.21 -27.55 -33.33
N VAL A 94 4.41 -27.81 -34.62
CA VAL A 94 3.55 -27.28 -35.68
C VAL A 94 2.11 -27.82 -35.67
N CYS A 95 1.83 -28.84 -34.86
CA CYS A 95 0.51 -29.46 -34.74
C CYS A 95 -0.34 -28.86 -33.60
N THR A 96 0.21 -27.98 -32.77
CA THR A 96 -0.48 -27.31 -31.66
C THR A 96 -0.67 -25.83 -31.96
N GLY A 97 -1.77 -25.27 -31.45
CA GLY A 97 -1.95 -23.83 -31.31
C GLY A 97 -1.39 -23.38 -29.96
N ASP A 98 -0.50 -22.39 -29.99
CA ASP A 98 0.05 -21.77 -28.79
C ASP A 98 -0.80 -20.58 -28.37
N SER A 99 -1.17 -20.56 -27.10
CA SER A 99 -1.90 -19.45 -26.49
C SER A 99 -1.45 -19.25 -25.06
N CYS A 100 -1.85 -18.12 -24.47
CA CYS A 100 -1.64 -17.87 -23.05
C CYS A 100 -2.99 -17.61 -22.38
N ASP A 101 -3.27 -18.41 -21.35
CA ASP A 101 -4.42 -18.26 -20.48
C ASP A 101 -4.01 -17.48 -19.21
N PRO A 102 -4.64 -16.34 -18.87
CA PRO A 102 -4.22 -15.51 -17.75
C PRO A 102 -4.20 -16.22 -16.39
N ALA A 103 -4.95 -17.31 -16.21
CA ALA A 103 -4.99 -18.05 -14.95
C ALA A 103 -3.95 -19.18 -14.89
N SER A 104 -3.63 -19.80 -16.02
CA SER A 104 -2.81 -21.02 -16.09
C SER A 104 -1.50 -20.88 -16.87
N GLY A 105 -1.29 -19.78 -17.58
CA GLY A 105 -0.08 -19.50 -18.36
C GLY A 105 -0.15 -20.07 -19.76
N CYS A 106 0.99 -20.52 -20.29
CA CYS A 106 1.06 -21.05 -21.65
C CYS A 106 0.27 -22.36 -21.81
N VAL A 107 -0.54 -22.41 -22.87
CA VAL A 107 -1.38 -23.54 -23.25
C VAL A 107 -1.10 -23.90 -24.70
N HIS A 108 -0.92 -25.21 -24.98
CA HIS A 108 -0.64 -25.77 -26.29
C HIS A 108 -1.68 -26.86 -26.60
N THR A 109 -2.54 -26.63 -27.59
CA THR A 109 -3.65 -27.56 -27.93
C THR A 109 -3.87 -27.69 -29.42
#